data_AF-A0AB36WA68-F1
#
_entry.id   AF-A0AB36WA68-F1
#
_cell.length_a   1.000
_cell.length_b   1.000
_cell.length_c   1.000
_cell.angle_alpha   90.00
_cell.angle_beta   90.00
_cell.angle_gamma   90.00
#
_symmetry.space_group_name_H-M   'P 1'
#
loop_
_entity.id
_entity.type
_entity.pdbx_description
1 polymer ?
#
loop_
_entity_poly.entity_id
_entity_poly.type
_entity_poly.pdbx_seq_one_letter_code
_entity_poly.pdbx_strand_id
1 'polypeptide(L)'
;MKKPGKFANSPFHREGRTGEKASLQPQNPQSPKDEFFSELVKTGRPNWKKAPSAVKQRYNGIFMILFSIPIMALSGWELYRRMEGKSTKKVQEGEIIQGKEVRKFDEAEKWQREKNSLLFKIFGRDFFLDGFTSKTMESETHKDQKK
;
A
#
# COMPACT_ATOMS: atom_id res chain seq x y z
N MET A 1 -18.95 -54.07 29.33
CA MET A 1 -18.54 -52.77 29.91
C MET A 1 -18.38 -51.75 28.77
N LYS A 2 -19.23 -50.70 28.72
CA LYS A 2 -19.20 -49.68 27.65
C LYS A 2 -18.20 -48.57 28.03
N LYS A 3 -17.29 -48.24 27.12
CA LYS A 3 -16.28 -47.19 27.31
C LYS A 3 -16.96 -45.80 27.36
N PRO A 4 -16.51 -44.87 28.21
CA PRO A 4 -17.06 -43.51 28.25
C PRO A 4 -16.74 -42.76 26.94
N GLY A 5 -17.73 -42.07 26.39
CA GLY A 5 -17.60 -41.30 25.15
C GLY A 5 -16.64 -40.12 25.31
N LYS A 6 -16.04 -39.69 24.19
CA LYS A 6 -15.00 -38.63 24.10
C LYS A 6 -15.39 -37.26 24.69
N PHE A 7 -16.66 -37.08 25.02
CA PHE A 7 -17.23 -35.82 25.51
C PHE A 7 -17.57 -35.82 27.00
N ALA A 8 -17.31 -36.92 27.72
CA ALA A 8 -17.61 -37.04 29.15
C ALA A 8 -16.87 -36.01 30.03
N ASN A 9 -15.76 -35.45 29.54
CA ASN A 9 -14.98 -34.43 30.25
C ASN A 9 -15.10 -33.01 29.63
N SER A 10 -16.03 -32.81 28.69
CA SER A 10 -16.21 -31.47 28.10
C SER A 10 -16.96 -30.53 29.06
N PRO A 11 -16.58 -29.25 29.12
CA PRO A 11 -17.23 -28.27 30.01
C PRO A 11 -18.68 -27.97 29.58
N PHE A 12 -19.04 -28.27 28.32
CA PHE A 12 -20.35 -28.01 27.74
C PHE A 12 -21.45 -28.98 28.20
N HIS A 13 -21.10 -30.17 28.70
CA HIS A 13 -22.06 -31.17 29.19
C HIS A 13 -22.10 -31.27 30.72
N ARG A 14 -21.57 -30.26 31.41
CA ARG A 14 -21.43 -30.21 32.88
C ARG A 14 -22.63 -29.54 33.57
N GLU A 15 -23.80 -29.55 32.94
CA GLU A 15 -25.03 -29.05 33.56
C GLU A 15 -25.49 -30.04 34.64
N GLY A 16 -25.26 -29.68 35.92
CA GLY A 16 -25.78 -30.41 37.08
C GLY A 16 -24.76 -30.83 38.13
N ARG A 17 -23.45 -30.57 37.98
CA ARG A 17 -22.48 -30.77 39.08
C ARG A 17 -22.29 -29.47 39.87
N THR A 18 -23.07 -29.32 40.94
CA THR A 18 -22.76 -28.42 42.06
C THR A 18 -21.51 -28.94 42.78
N GLY A 19 -20.34 -28.37 42.48
CA GLY A 19 -19.10 -28.75 43.14
C GLY A 19 -17.91 -27.94 42.63
N GLU A 20 -17.44 -27.08 43.52
CA GLU A 20 -16.18 -26.32 43.47
C GLU A 20 -16.08 -25.23 42.39
N LYS A 21 -16.31 -23.99 42.85
CA LYS A 21 -15.75 -22.79 42.23
C LYS A 21 -14.24 -22.99 42.14
N ALA A 22 -13.76 -23.39 40.97
CA ALA A 22 -12.35 -23.29 40.63
C ALA A 22 -11.94 -21.82 40.83
N SER A 23 -11.17 -21.56 41.88
CA SER A 23 -10.53 -20.27 42.08
C SER A 23 -9.59 -20.04 40.88
N LEU A 24 -10.08 -19.33 39.88
CA LEU A 24 -9.25 -18.70 38.87
C LEU A 24 -8.45 -17.62 39.60
N GLN A 25 -7.34 -18.03 40.22
CA GLN A 25 -6.29 -17.08 40.54
C GLN A 25 -5.90 -16.43 39.21
N PRO A 26 -5.86 -15.09 39.11
CA PRO A 26 -5.28 -14.45 37.96
C PRO A 26 -3.81 -14.85 37.93
N GLN A 27 -3.46 -15.79 37.06
CA GLN A 27 -2.08 -16.02 36.71
C GLN A 27 -1.61 -14.72 36.06
N ASN A 28 -0.89 -13.90 36.83
CA ASN A 28 -0.04 -12.88 36.24
C ASN A 28 0.78 -13.61 35.19
N PRO A 29 0.67 -13.28 33.89
CA PRO A 29 1.53 -13.90 32.90
C PRO A 29 2.94 -13.53 33.31
N GLN A 30 3.70 -14.51 33.83
CA GLN A 30 5.13 -14.41 33.96
C GLN A 30 5.64 -14.29 32.53
N SER A 31 5.71 -13.05 32.03
CA SER A 31 6.39 -12.77 30.79
C SER A 31 7.82 -13.30 30.98
N PRO A 32 8.29 -14.22 30.12
CA PRO A 32 9.69 -14.57 30.13
C PRO A 32 10.46 -13.25 30.04
N LYS A 33 11.41 -13.03 30.96
CA LYS A 33 12.26 -11.84 30.96
C LYS A 33 13.03 -11.86 29.64
N ASP A 34 12.48 -11.20 28.64
CA ASP A 34 12.97 -11.22 27.27
C ASP A 34 14.40 -10.68 27.27
N GLU A 35 15.36 -11.60 27.09
CA GLU A 35 16.80 -11.32 27.13
C GLU A 35 17.16 -10.14 26.22
N PHE A 36 16.46 -10.05 25.09
CA PHE A 36 16.53 -8.94 24.14
C PHE A 36 16.36 -7.56 24.79
N PHE A 37 15.30 -7.34 25.57
CA PHE A 37 15.07 -6.04 26.21
C PHE A 37 16.07 -5.78 27.33
N SER A 38 16.48 -6.82 28.06
CA SER A 38 17.51 -6.67 29.10
C SER A 38 18.88 -6.29 28.54
N GLU A 39 19.27 -6.86 27.39
CA GLU A 39 20.51 -6.53 26.68
C GLU A 39 20.43 -5.15 26.05
N LEU A 40 19.26 -4.78 25.49
CA LEU A 40 19.02 -3.45 24.94
C LEU A 40 19.17 -2.35 26.00
N VAL A 41 18.61 -2.55 27.20
CA VAL A 41 18.71 -1.56 28.30
C VAL A 41 20.15 -1.43 28.80
N LYS A 42 20.91 -2.53 28.86
CA LYS A 42 22.29 -2.53 29.35
C LYS A 42 23.30 -1.96 28.34
N THR A 43 23.15 -2.32 27.06
CA THR A 43 24.14 -2.01 26.02
C THR A 43 23.77 -0.79 25.17
N GLY A 44 22.49 -0.38 25.21
CA GLY A 44 21.95 0.67 24.35
C GLY A 44 21.82 0.29 22.88
N ARG A 45 22.22 -0.94 22.48
CA ARG A 45 22.18 -1.40 21.09
C ARG A 45 21.28 -2.63 20.95
N PRO A 46 20.33 -2.65 20.01
CA PRO A 46 19.46 -3.80 19.81
C PRO A 46 20.21 -4.96 19.16
N ASN A 47 20.22 -6.11 19.82
CA ASN A 47 20.70 -7.36 19.22
C ASN A 47 19.54 -8.07 18.50
N TRP A 48 19.35 -7.72 17.23
CA TRP A 48 18.24 -8.24 16.41
C TRP A 48 18.25 -9.76 16.24
N LYS A 49 19.36 -10.46 16.51
CA LYS A 49 19.39 -11.94 16.47
C LYS A 49 18.51 -12.53 17.57
N LYS A 50 18.52 -11.93 18.76
CA LYS A 50 17.75 -12.36 19.95
C LYS A 50 16.35 -11.74 20.03
N ALA A 51 16.00 -10.84 19.11
CA ALA A 51 14.71 -10.16 19.16
C ALA A 51 13.53 -11.13 18.93
N PRO A 52 12.47 -11.05 19.74
CA PRO A 52 11.23 -11.79 19.50
C PRO A 52 10.67 -11.49 18.11
N SER A 53 10.04 -12.48 17.47
CA SER A 53 9.45 -12.34 16.12
C SER A 53 8.44 -11.20 16.04
N ALA A 54 7.62 -11.02 17.08
CA ALA A 54 6.66 -9.93 17.18
C ALA A 54 7.32 -8.54 17.15
N VAL A 55 8.50 -8.38 17.79
CA VAL A 55 9.24 -7.11 17.79
C VAL A 55 9.79 -6.82 16.39
N LYS A 56 10.36 -7.83 15.72
CA LYS A 56 10.86 -7.70 14.34
C LYS A 56 9.75 -7.30 13.37
N GLN A 57 8.59 -7.94 13.48
CA GLN A 57 7.45 -7.65 12.60
C GLN A 57 6.93 -6.22 12.79
N ARG A 58 6.79 -5.77 14.05
CA ARG A 58 6.39 -4.38 14.35
C ARG A 58 7.42 -3.37 13.85
N TYR A 59 8.71 -3.63 14.07
CA TYR A 59 9.77 -2.76 13.56
C TYR A 59 9.74 -2.64 12.04
N ASN A 60 9.64 -3.77 11.33
CA ASN A 60 9.54 -3.76 9.87
C ASN A 60 8.28 -3.03 9.39
N GLY A 61 7.15 -3.18 10.08
CA GLY A 61 5.93 -2.44 9.77
C GLY A 61 6.13 -0.92 9.88
N ILE A 62 6.69 -0.45 11.00
CA ILE A 62 6.99 0.97 11.21
C ILE A 62 8.01 1.48 10.18
N PHE A 63 9.06 0.69 9.91
CA PHE A 63 10.06 1.01 8.90
C PHE A 63 9.43 1.21 7.52
N MET A 64 8.55 0.30 7.10
CA MET A 64 7.86 0.42 5.81
C MET A 64 6.93 1.64 5.75
N ILE A 65 6.26 1.99 6.84
CA ILE A 65 5.45 3.22 6.92
C ILE A 65 6.34 4.44 6.76
N LEU A 66 7.45 4.53 7.49
CA LEU A 66 8.37 5.67 7.39
C LEU A 66 9.02 5.75 6.01
N PHE A 67 9.33 4.61 5.41
CA PHE A 67 9.88 4.52 4.06
C PHE A 67 8.87 4.93 2.98
N SER A 68 7.57 4.73 3.19
CA SER A 68 6.55 5.12 2.22
C SER A 68 6.23 6.62 2.25
N ILE A 69 6.47 7.31 3.36
CA ILE A 69 6.17 8.75 3.51
C ILE A 69 6.84 9.60 2.40
N PRO A 70 8.15 9.51 2.11
CA PRO A 70 8.77 10.29 1.05
C PRO A 70 8.16 10.02 -0.33
N ILE A 71 7.85 8.75 -0.62
CA ILE A 71 7.28 8.34 -1.91
C ILE A 71 5.88 8.95 -2.08
N MET A 72 5.04 8.85 -1.05
CA MET A 72 3.70 9.45 -1.06
C MET A 72 3.74 10.98 -1.05
N ALA A 73 4.66 11.60 -0.31
CA ALA A 73 4.77 13.06 -0.26
C ALA A 73 5.19 13.64 -1.62
N LEU A 74 6.19 13.07 -2.28
CA LEU A 74 6.67 13.54 -3.58
C LEU A 74 5.62 13.34 -4.68
N SER A 75 5.03 12.15 -4.76
CA SER A 75 3.98 11.85 -5.74
C SER A 75 2.71 12.67 -5.49
N GLY A 76 2.31 12.82 -4.22
CA GLY A 76 1.17 13.66 -3.83
C GLY A 76 1.40 15.14 -4.15
N TRP A 77 2.61 15.66 -3.91
CA TRP A 77 2.97 17.03 -4.25
C TRP A 77 2.95 17.28 -5.76
N GLU A 78 3.47 16.36 -6.55
CA GLU A 78 3.40 16.45 -8.01
C GLU A 78 1.94 16.43 -8.49
N LEU A 79 1.14 15.50 -7.99
CA LEU A 79 -0.27 15.39 -8.35
C LEU A 79 -1.05 16.66 -7.98
N TYR A 80 -0.79 17.22 -6.79
CA TYR A 80 -1.36 18.49 -6.36
C TYR A 80 -1.03 19.62 -7.33
N ARG A 81 0.25 19.77 -7.70
CA ARG A 81 0.67 20.78 -8.69
C ARG A 81 0.03 20.57 -10.07
N ARG A 82 -0.19 19.32 -10.46
CA ARG A 82 -0.90 18.99 -11.72
C ARG A 82 -2.38 19.37 -11.65
N MET A 83 -3.05 19.13 -10.52
CA MET A 83 -4.44 19.55 -10.31
C MET A 83 -4.60 21.07 -10.35
N GLU A 84 -3.63 21.83 -9.85
CA GLU A 84 -3.60 23.29 -9.96
C GLU A 84 -3.23 23.81 -11.36
N GLY A 85 -2.95 22.92 -12.33
CA GLY A 85 -2.53 23.30 -13.68
C GLY A 85 -1.11 23.87 -13.77
N LYS A 86 -0.29 23.72 -12.73
CA LYS A 86 1.11 24.21 -12.66
C LYS A 86 2.13 23.18 -13.18
N SER A 87 1.67 22.03 -13.65
CA SER A 87 2.50 20.94 -14.17
C SER A 87 1.67 20.05 -15.08
N THR A 88 2.26 19.58 -16.18
CA THR A 88 1.65 18.62 -17.12
C THR A 88 2.51 17.38 -17.29
N LYS A 89 1.87 16.26 -17.67
CA LYS A 89 2.63 15.09 -18.14
C LYS A 89 3.23 15.42 -19.51
N LYS A 90 4.53 15.19 -19.66
CA LYS A 90 5.20 15.22 -20.97
C LYS A 90 4.67 14.10 -21.86
N VAL A 91 4.38 14.45 -23.11
CA VAL A 91 3.96 13.51 -24.15
C VAL A 91 5.15 12.65 -24.58
N GLN A 92 4.91 11.37 -24.83
CA GLN A 92 5.95 10.51 -25.37
C GLN A 92 6.32 10.94 -26.81
N GLU A 93 7.56 11.38 -27.02
CA GLU A 93 8.01 11.91 -28.32
C GLU A 93 8.53 10.83 -29.28
N GLY A 94 8.88 9.66 -28.78
CA GLY A 94 9.47 8.60 -29.59
C GLY A 94 9.69 7.30 -28.83
N GLU A 95 10.30 6.35 -29.52
CA GLU A 95 10.67 5.04 -29.01
C GLU A 95 12.13 4.74 -29.36
N ILE A 96 12.80 4.09 -28.42
CA ILE A 96 14.18 3.65 -28.63
C ILE A 96 14.12 2.34 -29.42
N ILE A 97 14.62 2.37 -30.65
CA ILE A 97 14.79 1.19 -31.48
C ILE A 97 16.10 0.50 -31.07
N GLN A 98 16.17 -0.82 -31.28
CA GLN A 98 17.37 -1.63 -31.05
C GLN A 98 18.59 -0.97 -31.71
N GLY A 99 19.53 -0.47 -30.90
CA GLY A 99 20.70 0.27 -31.38
C GLY A 99 20.87 1.69 -30.81
N LYS A 100 20.03 2.13 -29.87
CA LYS A 100 20.03 3.49 -29.26
C LYS A 100 19.56 4.62 -30.18
N GLU A 101 19.05 4.30 -31.37
CA GLU A 101 18.40 5.31 -32.20
C GLU A 101 16.97 5.57 -31.71
N VAL A 102 16.64 6.85 -31.55
CA VAL A 102 15.30 7.29 -31.16
C VAL A 102 14.49 7.51 -32.42
N ARG A 103 13.53 6.64 -32.70
CA ARG A 103 12.50 6.92 -33.70
C ARG A 103 11.54 7.93 -33.10
N LYS A 104 11.58 9.15 -33.63
CA LYS A 104 10.60 10.19 -33.29
C LYS A 104 9.24 9.78 -33.87
N PHE A 105 8.19 9.98 -33.08
CA PHE A 105 6.82 9.80 -33.52
C PHE A 105 6.34 11.04 -34.27
N ASP A 106 5.47 10.84 -35.25
CA ASP A 106 4.72 11.93 -35.87
C ASP A 106 3.64 12.46 -34.91
N GLU A 107 3.17 13.69 -35.10
CA GLU A 107 2.20 14.33 -34.20
C GLU A 107 0.91 13.50 -34.03
N ALA A 108 0.43 12.87 -35.11
CA ALA A 108 -0.72 11.98 -35.07
C ALA A 108 -0.44 10.70 -34.25
N GLU A 109 0.75 10.11 -34.41
CA GLU A 109 1.17 8.89 -33.69
C GLU A 109 1.34 9.17 -32.19
N LYS A 110 1.90 10.34 -31.83
CA LYS A 110 1.98 10.81 -30.43
C LYS A 110 0.59 10.87 -29.79
N TRP A 111 -0.38 11.46 -30.48
CA TRP A 111 -1.73 11.61 -29.94
C TRP A 111 -2.48 10.29 -29.83
N GLN A 112 -2.29 9.38 -30.79
CA GLN A 112 -2.85 8.03 -30.70
C GLN A 112 -2.26 7.23 -29.53
N ARG A 113 -0.93 7.26 -29.34
CA ARG A 113 -0.28 6.60 -28.18
C ARG A 113 -0.80 7.16 -26.86
N GLU A 114 -0.92 8.48 -26.74
CA GLU A 114 -1.44 9.08 -25.51
C GLU A 114 -2.92 8.76 -25.28
N LYS A 115 -3.79 8.88 -26.30
CA LYS A 115 -5.21 8.47 -26.19
C LYS A 115 -5.35 7.01 -25.72
N ASN A 116 -4.43 6.14 -26.12
CA ASN A 116 -4.41 4.73 -25.74
C ASN A 116 -3.80 4.46 -24.35
N SER A 117 -3.15 5.44 -23.72
CA SER A 117 -2.52 5.30 -22.41
C SER A 117 -3.53 5.18 -21.28
N LEU A 118 -3.22 4.36 -20.28
CA LEU A 118 -4.02 4.23 -19.06
C LEU A 118 -4.19 5.59 -18.34
N LEU A 119 -3.15 6.42 -18.36
CA LEU A 119 -3.15 7.74 -17.74
C LEU A 119 -4.18 8.67 -18.43
N PHE A 120 -4.26 8.63 -19.76
CA PHE A 120 -5.28 9.39 -20.50
C PHE A 120 -6.69 8.89 -20.22
N LYS A 121 -6.88 7.58 -20.05
CA LYS A 121 -8.19 7.00 -19.73
C LYS A 121 -8.67 7.37 -18.32
N ILE A 122 -7.77 7.50 -17.35
CA ILE A 122 -8.11 7.82 -15.95
C ILE A 122 -8.26 9.32 -15.73
N PHE A 123 -7.29 10.11 -16.23
CA PHE A 123 -7.20 11.53 -15.93
C PHE A 123 -7.75 12.43 -17.04
N GLY A 124 -8.05 11.87 -18.21
CA GLY A 124 -8.57 12.62 -19.34
C GLY A 124 -7.53 13.53 -20.01
N ARG A 125 -8.03 14.40 -20.89
CA ARG A 125 -7.22 15.27 -21.74
C ARG A 125 -6.45 16.34 -20.97
N ASP A 126 -7.03 16.82 -19.87
CA ASP A 126 -6.51 17.94 -19.09
C ASP A 126 -5.22 17.60 -18.33
N PHE A 127 -4.88 16.31 -18.25
CA PHE A 127 -3.64 15.83 -17.65
C PHE A 127 -2.38 16.08 -18.52
N PHE A 128 -2.60 16.30 -19.82
CA PHE A 128 -1.55 16.38 -20.85
C PHE A 128 -1.45 17.76 -21.50
N LEU A 129 -2.54 18.52 -21.48
CA LEU A 129 -2.58 19.88 -21.98
C LEU A 129 -2.22 20.84 -20.85
N ASP A 130 -1.33 21.80 -21.14
CA ASP A 130 -1.00 22.87 -20.19
C ASP A 130 -2.30 23.52 -19.74
N GLY A 131 -2.51 23.73 -18.44
CA GLY A 131 -3.82 24.06 -17.86
C GLY A 131 -4.53 25.28 -18.48
N PHE A 132 -3.83 26.05 -19.32
CA PHE A 132 -4.33 27.15 -20.13
C PHE A 132 -4.85 26.74 -21.53
N THR A 133 -4.34 25.65 -22.11
CA THR A 133 -4.65 25.14 -23.47
C THR A 133 -5.73 24.05 -23.49
N SER A 134 -6.11 23.47 -22.35
CA SER A 134 -7.20 22.51 -22.25
C SER A 134 -8.56 23.07 -22.67
N LYS A 135 -8.76 24.39 -22.56
CA LYS A 135 -10.00 25.10 -22.93
C LYS A 135 -10.18 25.35 -24.43
N THR A 136 -9.13 25.25 -25.25
CA THR A 136 -9.20 25.64 -26.67
C THR A 136 -9.31 24.47 -27.64
N MET A 137 -9.12 23.24 -27.18
CA MET A 137 -9.24 22.06 -28.04
C MET A 137 -10.70 21.57 -28.00
N GLU A 138 -11.43 21.64 -29.11
CA GLU A 138 -12.81 21.14 -29.16
C GLU A 138 -12.85 19.62 -28.87
N SER A 139 -13.82 19.18 -28.07
CA SER A 139 -14.09 17.76 -27.87
C SER A 139 -14.62 17.16 -29.18
N GLU A 140 -14.15 15.98 -29.57
CA GLU A 140 -14.65 15.27 -30.77
C GLU A 140 -16.16 15.01 -30.69
N THR A 141 -16.74 15.01 -29.48
CA THR A 141 -18.19 14.95 -29.23
C THR A 141 -18.97 16.10 -29.89
N HIS A 142 -18.34 17.27 -30.10
CA HIS A 142 -18.98 18.42 -30.74
C HIS A 142 -18.83 18.44 -32.27
N LYS A 143 -17.93 17.64 -32.86
CA LYS A 143 -17.75 17.57 -34.32
C LYS A 143 -18.86 16.77 -35.00
N ASP A 144 -19.42 15.77 -34.33
CA ASP A 144 -20.51 14.97 -34.87
C ASP A 144 -21.88 15.65 -34.80
N GLN A 145 -22.02 16.75 -34.06
CA GLN A 145 -23.24 17.57 -33.99
C GLN A 145 -23.24 18.76 -34.97
N LYS A 146 -22.14 18.98 -35.71
CA LYS A 146 -21.98 20.10 -36.66
C LYS A 146 -21.93 19.68 -38.13
N LYS A 147 -22.25 18.42 -38.44
CA LYS A 147 -22.40 17.94 -39.81
C LYS A 147 -23.87 17.82 -40.20
#